data_AF-L0A1Q7-F1
#
_entry.id   AF-L0A1Q7-F1
#
_cell.length_a   1.000
_cell.length_b   1.000
_cell.length_c   1.000
_cell.angle_alpha   90.00
_cell.angle_beta   90.00
_cell.angle_gamma   90.00
#
_symmetry.space_group_name_H-M   'P 1'
#
loop_
_entity.id
_entity.type
_entity.pdbx_description
1 polymer ?
#
loop_
_entity_poly.entity_id
_entity_poly.type
_entity_poly.pdbx_seq_one_letter_code
_entity_poly.pdbx_strand_id
1 'polypeptide(L)'
;MATREALADVLAYLRQHAERADDATTKADVPHQQADDADWDRTPAALALRSALLAQAAECLTTRFHHWSEGGDEEFDSFLEARRTVVREKVAGDWEAAEAELSRPRSLLVADPAASIFDGAAQAASQGYLDFNNIPPWDTWLMTLPPVQDSSGQALLLCWVPRWAEDFVNFGIAVEPVQCLSWASLIDGAVQLRGWGQEWDPQPVEAEWPGSQFQPAKHWRTPALL
;
A
#
# COMPACT_ATOMS: atom_id res chain seq x y z
N MET A 1 -11.13 -1.89 16.14
CA MET A 1 -11.98 -2.78 15.30
C MET A 1 -11.57 -2.64 13.84
N ALA A 2 -11.56 -1.42 13.30
CA ALA A 2 -11.12 -1.11 11.92
C ALA A 2 -9.78 -1.74 11.49
N THR A 3 -8.74 -1.70 12.34
CA THR A 3 -7.45 -2.35 12.00
C THR A 3 -7.61 -3.85 11.82
N ARG A 4 -8.25 -4.56 12.76
CA ARG A 4 -8.48 -6.02 12.67
C ARG A 4 -9.36 -6.39 11.46
N GLU A 5 -10.31 -5.55 11.10
CA GLU A 5 -11.12 -5.72 9.89
C GLU A 5 -10.30 -5.53 8.62
N ALA A 6 -9.41 -4.53 8.56
CA ALA A 6 -8.48 -4.37 7.45
C ALA A 6 -7.49 -5.55 7.33
N LEU A 7 -7.02 -6.10 8.46
CA LEU A 7 -6.19 -7.32 8.49
C LEU A 7 -6.95 -8.53 7.91
N ALA A 8 -8.28 -8.60 8.11
CA ALA A 8 -9.15 -9.64 7.55
C ALA A 8 -9.14 -9.66 6.04
N ASP A 9 -9.30 -8.46 5.50
CA ASP A 9 -9.49 -8.25 4.07
C ASP A 9 -8.18 -8.58 3.34
N VAL A 10 -7.03 -8.23 3.94
CA VAL A 10 -5.70 -8.62 3.46
C VAL A 10 -5.56 -10.13 3.38
N LEU A 11 -5.99 -10.87 4.41
CA LEU A 11 -5.86 -12.32 4.45
C LEU A 11 -6.64 -13.06 3.39
N ALA A 12 -7.89 -12.67 3.26
CA ALA A 12 -8.78 -13.32 2.33
C ALA A 12 -8.35 -13.02 0.89
N TYR A 13 -7.79 -11.82 0.67
CA TYR A 13 -7.13 -11.48 -0.57
C TYR A 13 -5.83 -12.26 -0.81
N LEU A 14 -4.93 -12.32 0.18
CA LEU A 14 -3.68 -13.09 0.19
C LEU A 14 -3.88 -14.52 -0.29
N ARG A 15 -4.87 -15.23 0.28
CA ARG A 15 -5.17 -16.62 -0.09
C ARG A 15 -5.63 -16.77 -1.54
N GLN A 16 -6.39 -15.81 -2.05
CA GLN A 16 -6.94 -15.90 -3.41
C GLN A 16 -5.89 -15.53 -4.48
N HIS A 17 -4.95 -14.64 -4.17
CA HIS A 17 -4.08 -14.00 -5.16
C HIS A 17 -2.58 -14.29 -4.99
N ALA A 18 -2.08 -14.53 -3.77
CA ALA A 18 -0.66 -14.87 -3.56
C ALA A 18 -0.29 -16.20 -4.22
N GLU A 19 -1.18 -17.21 -4.14
CA GLU A 19 -0.95 -18.52 -4.78
C GLU A 19 -0.89 -18.42 -6.32
N ARG A 20 -1.58 -17.45 -6.93
CA ARG A 20 -1.59 -17.25 -8.39
C ARG A 20 -0.40 -16.46 -8.89
N ALA A 21 0.10 -15.52 -8.08
CA ALA A 21 1.24 -14.69 -8.42
C ALA A 21 2.54 -15.51 -8.44
N ASP A 22 2.71 -16.47 -7.53
CA ASP A 22 3.91 -17.32 -7.53
C ASP A 22 4.06 -18.11 -8.84
N ASP A 23 2.96 -18.54 -9.45
CA ASP A 23 2.99 -19.33 -10.69
C ASP A 23 3.12 -18.49 -11.98
N ALA A 24 2.53 -17.30 -12.02
CA ALA A 24 2.48 -16.46 -13.22
C ALA A 24 3.65 -15.45 -13.31
N THR A 25 4.08 -14.88 -12.18
CA THR A 25 5.02 -13.74 -12.15
C THR A 25 6.47 -14.19 -12.18
N THR A 26 6.81 -15.38 -11.67
CA THR A 26 8.20 -15.91 -11.71
C THR A 26 8.60 -16.48 -13.07
N LYS A 27 7.66 -16.71 -14.00
CA LYS A 27 7.92 -17.38 -15.29
C LYS A 27 7.81 -16.47 -16.51
N ALA A 28 7.28 -15.26 -16.35
CA ALA A 28 7.16 -14.33 -17.45
C ALA A 28 8.46 -13.52 -17.56
N ASP A 29 9.35 -13.91 -18.48
CA ASP A 29 10.35 -12.97 -19.00
C ASP A 29 9.57 -11.81 -19.64
N VAL A 30 9.40 -10.70 -18.91
CA VAL A 30 8.82 -9.48 -19.46
C VAL A 30 9.85 -8.94 -20.44
N PRO A 31 9.60 -8.98 -21.76
CA PRO A 31 10.58 -8.49 -22.71
C PRO A 31 10.77 -6.99 -22.44
N HIS A 32 12.01 -6.55 -22.23
CA HIS A 32 12.38 -5.12 -22.22
C HIS A 32 12.16 -4.42 -23.58
N GLN A 33 11.39 -5.03 -24.50
CA GLN A 33 10.95 -4.33 -25.70
C GLN A 33 10.12 -3.13 -25.25
N GLN A 34 10.48 -1.97 -25.77
CA GLN A 34 9.79 -0.69 -25.61
C GLN A 34 8.28 -0.92 -25.64
N ALA A 35 7.68 -1.11 -24.47
CA ALA A 35 6.25 -0.97 -24.34
C ALA A 35 6.02 0.50 -24.69
N ASP A 36 5.23 0.76 -25.73
CA ASP A 36 4.68 2.09 -25.92
C ASP A 36 4.17 2.55 -24.55
N ASP A 37 4.48 3.80 -24.16
CA ASP A 37 4.26 4.37 -22.82
C ASP A 37 2.83 4.17 -22.24
N ALA A 38 1.89 3.69 -23.06
CA ALA A 38 0.49 3.46 -22.75
C ALA A 38 0.12 2.07 -22.18
N ASP A 39 1.01 1.07 -22.08
CA ASP A 39 0.60 -0.30 -21.67
C ASP A 39 1.23 -0.84 -20.37
N TRP A 40 1.89 0.00 -19.58
CA TRP A 40 2.47 -0.41 -18.28
C TRP A 40 1.42 -0.89 -17.26
N ASP A 41 0.16 -0.47 -17.38
CA ASP A 41 -0.94 -0.98 -16.55
C ASP A 41 -1.25 -2.47 -16.82
N ARG A 42 -0.64 -3.06 -17.86
CA ARG A 42 -0.77 -4.47 -18.21
C ARG A 42 0.41 -5.34 -17.79
N THR A 43 1.34 -4.83 -16.98
CA THR A 43 2.35 -5.75 -16.44
C THR A 43 1.67 -6.84 -15.61
N PRO A 44 2.19 -8.08 -15.62
CA PRO A 44 1.62 -9.17 -14.82
C PRO A 44 1.48 -8.82 -13.33
N ALA A 45 2.46 -8.07 -12.79
CA ALA A 45 2.45 -7.59 -11.41
C ALA A 45 1.28 -6.63 -11.13
N ALA A 46 1.05 -5.66 -12.01
CA ALA A 46 -0.07 -4.72 -11.92
C ALA A 46 -1.42 -5.45 -12.05
N LEU A 47 -1.55 -6.28 -13.09
CA LEU A 47 -2.79 -6.99 -13.41
C LEU A 47 -3.22 -7.98 -12.32
N ALA A 48 -2.26 -8.61 -11.65
CA ALA A 48 -2.55 -9.56 -10.57
C ALA A 48 -3.29 -8.90 -9.39
N LEU A 49 -3.07 -7.60 -9.19
CA LEU A 49 -3.50 -6.83 -8.02
C LEU A 49 -4.38 -5.61 -8.35
N ARG A 50 -4.88 -5.52 -9.59
CA ARG A 50 -5.83 -4.52 -10.06
C ARG A 50 -7.11 -5.20 -10.55
N SER A 51 -7.86 -5.77 -9.63
CA SER A 51 -9.05 -6.55 -9.95
C SER A 51 -10.08 -5.67 -10.67
N ALA A 52 -10.60 -6.19 -11.78
CA ALA A 52 -11.64 -5.52 -12.57
C ALA A 52 -12.92 -5.26 -11.76
N LEU A 53 -13.14 -6.04 -10.69
CA LEU A 53 -14.27 -5.87 -9.77
C LEU A 53 -14.17 -4.58 -8.95
N LEU A 54 -12.95 -4.16 -8.61
CA LEU A 54 -12.71 -2.94 -7.82
C LEU A 54 -12.32 -1.74 -8.68
N ALA A 55 -12.03 -1.94 -9.97
CA ALA A 55 -11.56 -0.89 -10.88
C ALA A 55 -12.45 0.36 -10.85
N GLN A 56 -13.78 0.21 -10.95
CA GLN A 56 -14.69 1.36 -10.93
C GLN A 56 -14.64 2.13 -9.60
N ALA A 57 -14.58 1.42 -8.46
CA ALA A 57 -14.50 2.05 -7.15
C ALA A 57 -13.15 2.72 -6.93
N ALA A 58 -12.06 2.10 -7.41
CA ALA A 58 -10.72 2.65 -7.35
C ALA A 58 -10.53 3.86 -8.28
N GLU A 59 -11.12 3.86 -9.47
CA GLU A 59 -11.02 4.95 -10.45
C GLU A 59 -11.57 6.28 -9.88
N CYS A 60 -12.68 6.21 -9.15
CA CYS A 60 -13.24 7.36 -8.44
C CYS A 60 -12.26 7.98 -7.43
N LEU A 61 -11.44 7.14 -6.78
CA LEU A 61 -10.45 7.58 -5.80
C LEU A 61 -9.17 8.09 -6.48
N THR A 62 -8.58 7.31 -7.40
CA THR A 62 -7.34 7.65 -8.16
C THR A 62 -7.40 9.02 -8.81
N THR A 63 -8.53 9.38 -9.41
CA THR A 63 -8.73 10.69 -10.06
C THR A 63 -8.73 11.87 -9.08
N ARG A 64 -8.89 11.62 -7.78
CA ARG A 64 -9.01 12.64 -6.73
C ARG A 64 -7.88 12.60 -5.71
N PHE A 65 -6.96 11.64 -5.75
CA PHE A 65 -5.89 11.52 -4.76
C PHE A 65 -5.03 12.78 -4.63
N HIS A 66 -4.80 13.51 -5.73
CA HIS A 66 -4.03 14.76 -5.70
C HIS A 66 -4.75 15.92 -5.01
N HIS A 67 -6.05 15.77 -4.77
CA HIS A 67 -6.90 16.75 -4.13
C HIS A 67 -7.72 16.09 -3.02
N TRP A 68 -7.11 15.19 -2.24
CA TRP A 68 -7.77 14.49 -1.13
C TRP A 68 -8.27 15.49 -0.09
N SER A 69 -9.41 16.11 -0.35
CA SER A 69 -10.00 17.15 0.46
C SER A 69 -10.90 16.54 1.55
N GLU A 70 -11.50 17.42 2.36
CA GLU A 70 -12.64 17.05 3.19
C GLU A 70 -13.68 16.27 2.34
N GLY A 71 -13.92 15.01 2.70
CA GLY A 71 -14.82 14.08 1.98
C GLY A 71 -14.14 12.83 1.39
N GLY A 72 -12.82 12.81 1.21
CA GLY A 72 -12.12 11.63 0.66
C GLY A 72 -12.26 10.37 1.53
N ASP A 73 -12.41 10.54 2.84
CA ASP A 73 -12.56 9.42 3.78
C ASP A 73 -13.85 8.61 3.54
N GLU A 74 -14.97 9.26 3.22
CA GLU A 74 -16.24 8.57 2.94
C GLU A 74 -16.16 7.74 1.65
N GLU A 75 -15.48 8.26 0.63
CA GLU A 75 -15.27 7.57 -0.63
C GLU A 75 -14.33 6.37 -0.45
N PHE A 76 -13.29 6.53 0.36
CA PHE A 76 -12.38 5.45 0.69
C PHE A 76 -13.04 4.37 1.54
N ASP A 77 -13.87 4.75 2.51
CA ASP A 77 -14.69 3.81 3.28
C ASP A 77 -15.66 3.04 2.37
N SER A 78 -16.27 3.71 1.40
CA SER A 78 -17.11 3.06 0.39
C SER A 78 -16.33 2.06 -0.46
N PHE A 79 -15.10 2.40 -0.88
CA PHE A 79 -14.20 1.49 -1.57
C PHE A 79 -13.83 0.28 -0.70
N LEU A 80 -13.46 0.48 0.56
CA LEU A 80 -13.14 -0.61 1.48
C LEU A 80 -14.34 -1.54 1.69
N GLU A 81 -15.56 -1.00 1.75
CA GLU A 81 -16.76 -1.82 1.87
C GLU A 81 -17.07 -2.62 0.60
N ALA A 82 -16.85 -2.02 -0.58
CA ALA A 82 -16.93 -2.74 -1.86
C ALA A 82 -15.89 -3.88 -1.91
N ARG A 83 -14.64 -3.60 -1.50
CA ARG A 83 -13.56 -4.60 -1.37
C ARG A 83 -13.94 -5.72 -0.42
N ARG A 84 -14.45 -5.39 0.77
CA ARG A 84 -14.95 -6.38 1.75
C ARG A 84 -16.02 -7.27 1.15
N THR A 85 -16.96 -6.69 0.41
CA THR A 85 -18.04 -7.46 -0.22
C THR A 85 -17.49 -8.49 -1.19
N VAL A 86 -16.53 -8.10 -2.03
CA VAL A 86 -15.86 -8.99 -3.00
C VAL A 86 -15.06 -10.10 -2.29
N VAL A 87 -14.44 -9.78 -1.15
CA VAL A 87 -13.52 -10.65 -0.42
C VAL A 87 -14.25 -11.61 0.54
N ARG A 88 -15.30 -11.14 1.23
CA ARG A 88 -16.06 -11.89 2.25
C ARG A 88 -16.83 -13.09 1.70
N GLU A 89 -17.20 -13.06 0.42
CA GLU A 89 -17.90 -14.18 -0.20
C GLU A 89 -17.03 -15.45 -0.35
N LYS A 90 -15.71 -15.37 -0.11
CA LYS A 90 -14.77 -16.42 -0.53
C LYS A 90 -13.89 -17.05 0.55
N VAL A 91 -13.85 -16.56 1.79
CA VAL A 91 -12.86 -17.06 2.76
C VAL A 91 -13.39 -17.18 4.20
N ALA A 92 -13.34 -18.39 4.75
CA ALA A 92 -13.31 -18.62 6.19
C ALA A 92 -11.87 -18.36 6.70
N GLY A 93 -11.67 -17.26 7.43
CA GLY A 93 -10.35 -16.66 7.69
C GLY A 93 -9.44 -17.43 8.65
N ASP A 94 -8.14 -17.46 8.33
CA ASP A 94 -7.03 -17.89 9.19
C ASP A 94 -6.22 -16.66 9.57
N TRP A 95 -6.66 -16.05 10.66
CA TRP A 95 -6.17 -14.78 11.18
C TRP A 95 -4.68 -14.78 11.51
N GLU A 96 -4.15 -15.94 11.92
CA GLU A 96 -2.75 -16.09 12.28
C GLU A 96 -1.84 -15.87 11.06
N ALA A 97 -2.28 -16.32 9.87
CA ALA A 97 -1.56 -16.07 8.63
C ALA A 97 -1.57 -14.58 8.19
N ALA A 98 -2.62 -13.78 8.49
CA ALA A 98 -2.62 -12.31 8.25
C ALA A 98 -1.50 -11.71 9.03
N GLU A 99 -1.54 -12.01 10.32
CA GLU A 99 -0.77 -11.32 11.31
C GLU A 99 0.70 -11.65 11.09
N ALA A 100 1.02 -12.90 10.76
CA ALA A 100 2.34 -13.31 10.33
C ALA A 100 2.81 -12.56 9.07
N GLU A 101 1.98 -12.45 8.03
CA GLU A 101 2.37 -11.78 6.79
C GLU A 101 2.53 -10.27 6.97
N LEU A 102 1.65 -9.62 7.74
CA LEU A 102 1.72 -8.19 8.00
C LEU A 102 2.79 -7.82 9.02
N SER A 103 3.21 -8.75 9.86
CA SER A 103 4.38 -8.59 10.74
C SER A 103 5.72 -8.84 10.03
N ARG A 104 5.70 -9.32 8.79
CA ARG A 104 6.92 -9.53 7.99
C ARG A 104 7.60 -8.17 7.70
N PRO A 105 8.94 -8.11 7.69
CA PRO A 105 9.67 -6.99 7.10
C PRO A 105 9.20 -6.69 5.68
N ARG A 106 9.07 -5.41 5.29
CA ARG A 106 8.61 -5.01 3.94
C ARG A 106 7.23 -5.54 3.55
N SER A 107 6.30 -5.64 4.50
CA SER A 107 4.90 -6.04 4.23
C SER A 107 3.95 -4.85 4.06
N LEU A 108 4.35 -3.66 4.50
CA LEU A 108 3.52 -2.46 4.52
C LEU A 108 4.24 -1.31 3.84
N LEU A 109 3.53 -0.63 2.95
CA LEU A 109 4.01 0.54 2.23
C LEU A 109 3.08 1.71 2.51
N VAL A 110 3.66 2.88 2.77
CA VAL A 110 2.93 4.14 2.84
C VAL A 110 3.30 4.97 1.62
N ALA A 111 2.29 5.42 0.88
CA ALA A 111 2.44 6.35 -0.22
C ALA A 111 1.88 7.72 0.19
N ASP A 112 2.53 8.78 -0.29
CA ASP A 112 2.04 10.17 -0.26
C ASP A 112 1.66 10.60 -1.69
N PRO A 113 0.40 10.38 -2.12
CA PRO A 113 -0.02 10.63 -3.50
C PRO A 113 0.01 12.11 -3.89
N ALA A 114 0.00 13.02 -2.90
CA ALA A 114 0.07 14.45 -3.15
C ALA A 114 1.51 14.97 -3.25
N ALA A 115 2.51 14.20 -2.80
CA ALA A 115 3.92 14.51 -3.03
C ALA A 115 4.44 14.00 -4.38
N SER A 116 3.77 13.01 -4.99
CA SER A 116 4.20 12.31 -6.22
C SER A 116 4.45 13.24 -7.41
N ILE A 117 5.51 12.98 -8.18
CA ILE A 117 5.77 13.62 -9.48
C ILE A 117 5.63 12.56 -10.58
N PHE A 118 4.73 12.81 -11.52
CA PHE A 118 4.30 11.81 -12.52
C PHE A 118 5.34 11.64 -13.63
N ASP A 119 6.47 11.01 -13.32
CA ASP A 119 7.58 10.80 -14.25
C ASP A 119 7.72 9.35 -14.73
N GLY A 120 6.97 8.42 -14.13
CA GLY A 120 6.97 6.99 -14.47
C GLY A 120 8.24 6.24 -14.07
N ALA A 121 9.19 6.85 -13.34
CA ALA A 121 10.44 6.22 -12.97
C ALA A 121 10.20 5.00 -12.06
N ALA A 122 9.38 5.17 -11.01
CA ALA A 122 9.06 4.07 -10.10
C ALA A 122 8.19 3.00 -10.78
N GLN A 123 7.32 3.37 -11.74
CA GLN A 123 6.54 2.42 -12.54
C GLN A 123 7.46 1.49 -13.34
N ALA A 124 8.44 2.05 -14.05
CA ALA A 124 9.40 1.27 -14.82
C ALA A 124 10.26 0.36 -13.91
N ALA A 125 10.79 0.91 -12.80
CA ALA A 125 11.65 0.16 -11.87
C ALA A 125 10.91 -0.95 -11.11
N SER A 126 9.63 -0.72 -10.77
CA SER A 126 8.79 -1.69 -10.06
C SER A 126 8.04 -2.66 -10.99
N GLN A 127 8.39 -2.68 -12.29
CA GLN A 127 7.71 -3.50 -13.29
C GLN A 127 6.18 -3.32 -13.27
N GLY A 128 5.72 -2.08 -13.10
CA GLY A 128 4.31 -1.69 -13.06
C GLY A 128 3.58 -2.02 -11.76
N TYR A 129 4.24 -2.53 -10.72
CA TYR A 129 3.59 -2.66 -9.41
C TYR A 129 3.08 -1.30 -8.92
N LEU A 130 3.94 -0.29 -8.96
CA LEU A 130 3.56 1.12 -8.82
C LEU A 130 3.10 1.64 -10.18
N ASP A 131 2.01 2.40 -10.23
CA ASP A 131 1.62 3.07 -11.47
C ASP A 131 2.39 4.37 -11.70
N PHE A 132 2.02 5.06 -12.77
CA PHE A 132 2.56 6.35 -13.18
C PHE A 132 2.50 7.43 -12.08
N ASN A 133 1.59 7.27 -11.11
CA ASN A 133 1.41 8.20 -10.00
C ASN A 133 2.07 7.70 -8.70
N ASN A 134 2.89 6.66 -8.76
CA ASN A 134 3.48 5.98 -7.62
C ASN A 134 2.44 5.33 -6.69
N ILE A 135 1.24 5.04 -7.21
CA ILE A 135 0.17 4.44 -6.42
C ILE A 135 0.26 2.90 -6.55
N PRO A 136 0.31 2.17 -5.42
CA PRO A 136 0.25 0.71 -5.44
C PRO A 136 -1.10 0.18 -5.95
N PRO A 137 -1.18 -1.10 -6.36
CA PRO A 137 -2.41 -1.67 -6.89
C PRO A 137 -3.57 -1.61 -5.88
N TRP A 138 -4.78 -1.27 -6.32
CA TRP A 138 -5.90 -0.97 -5.42
C TRP A 138 -6.36 -2.13 -4.54
N ASP A 139 -6.14 -3.38 -4.95
CA ASP A 139 -6.46 -4.52 -4.09
C ASP A 139 -5.60 -4.58 -2.81
N THR A 140 -4.49 -3.84 -2.79
CA THR A 140 -3.56 -3.77 -1.65
C THR A 140 -3.87 -2.68 -0.64
N TRP A 141 -4.81 -1.77 -0.94
CA TRP A 141 -5.10 -0.62 -0.08
C TRP A 141 -5.80 -1.04 1.21
N LEU A 142 -5.33 -0.53 2.35
CA LEU A 142 -5.78 -0.92 3.69
C LEU A 142 -6.58 0.17 4.39
N MET A 143 -6.03 1.38 4.42
CA MET A 143 -6.59 2.56 5.08
C MET A 143 -5.87 3.82 4.63
N THR A 144 -6.49 4.96 4.89
CA THR A 144 -5.80 6.24 4.89
C THR A 144 -5.13 6.48 6.25
N LEU A 145 -4.04 7.24 6.23
CA LEU A 145 -3.39 7.76 7.43
C LEU A 145 -3.46 9.29 7.39
N PRO A 146 -3.53 9.97 8.56
CA PRO A 146 -3.39 11.41 8.60
C PRO A 146 -1.99 11.81 8.08
N PRO A 147 -1.84 13.05 7.59
CA PRO A 147 -0.52 13.58 7.23
C PRO A 147 0.45 13.47 8.40
N VAL A 148 1.68 13.07 8.11
CA VAL A 148 2.78 13.08 9.08
C VAL A 148 3.70 14.26 8.84
N GLN A 149 4.60 14.52 9.77
CA GLN A 149 5.68 15.48 9.54
C GLN A 149 6.47 15.08 8.27
N ASP A 150 6.82 16.07 7.46
CA ASP A 150 7.54 15.92 6.18
C ASP A 150 6.73 15.27 5.04
N SER A 151 5.41 15.09 5.21
CA SER A 151 4.48 14.78 4.10
C SER A 151 3.94 16.05 3.42
N SER A 152 3.27 15.89 2.29
CA SER A 152 2.58 16.94 1.53
C SER A 152 1.43 17.65 2.27
N GLY A 153 1.08 17.19 3.48
CA GLY A 153 -0.02 17.73 4.28
C GLY A 153 -1.39 17.15 3.92
N GLN A 154 -1.44 16.13 3.06
CA GLN A 154 -2.65 15.40 2.68
C GLN A 154 -2.70 14.00 3.34
N ALA A 155 -3.84 13.32 3.21
CA ALA A 155 -3.97 11.94 3.66
C ALA A 155 -2.97 11.03 2.92
N LEU A 156 -2.37 10.10 3.66
CA LEU A 156 -1.45 9.09 3.13
C LEU A 156 -2.21 7.79 2.88
N LEU A 157 -1.68 6.95 1.99
CA LEU A 157 -2.26 5.66 1.68
C LEU A 157 -1.43 4.52 2.26
N LEU A 158 -2.00 3.75 3.18
CA LEU A 158 -1.38 2.52 3.69
C LEU A 158 -1.78 1.33 2.80
N CYS A 159 -0.78 0.65 2.27
CA CYS A 159 -0.91 -0.52 1.41
C CYS A 159 -0.18 -1.73 2.00
N TRP A 160 -0.67 -2.92 1.68
CA TRP A 160 0.08 -4.16 1.87
C TRP A 160 0.96 -4.45 0.65
N VAL A 161 2.13 -5.05 0.86
CA VAL A 161 3.03 -5.50 -0.20
C VAL A 161 3.24 -7.01 -0.08
N PRO A 162 2.79 -7.81 -1.06
CA PRO A 162 3.05 -9.24 -1.04
C PRO A 162 4.54 -9.54 -1.12
N ARG A 163 4.93 -10.68 -0.54
CA ARG A 163 6.33 -11.14 -0.53
C ARG A 163 6.99 -11.12 -1.92
N TRP A 164 6.27 -11.54 -2.96
CA TRP A 164 6.81 -11.58 -4.32
C TRP A 164 7.04 -10.19 -4.93
N ALA A 165 6.43 -9.13 -4.40
CA ALA A 165 6.57 -7.75 -4.88
C ALA A 165 7.60 -6.92 -4.10
N GLU A 166 8.18 -7.47 -3.02
CA GLU A 166 9.09 -6.72 -2.13
C GLU A 166 10.22 -6.03 -2.90
N ASP A 167 10.88 -6.77 -3.79
CA ASP A 167 12.04 -6.25 -4.52
C ASP A 167 11.60 -5.22 -5.59
N PHE A 168 10.46 -5.43 -6.25
CA PHE A 168 9.90 -4.45 -7.19
C PHE A 168 9.59 -3.11 -6.51
N VAL A 169 8.97 -3.16 -5.33
CA VAL A 169 8.69 -1.96 -4.54
C VAL A 169 9.99 -1.30 -4.07
N ASN A 170 10.98 -2.09 -3.62
CA ASN A 170 12.29 -1.57 -3.24
C ASN A 170 12.96 -0.81 -4.39
N PHE A 171 12.95 -1.38 -5.61
CA PHE A 171 13.50 -0.72 -6.78
C PHE A 171 12.73 0.57 -7.13
N GLY A 172 11.41 0.55 -7.01
CA GLY A 172 10.57 1.74 -7.18
C GLY A 172 10.94 2.86 -6.19
N ILE A 173 11.07 2.54 -4.90
CA ILE A 173 11.48 3.49 -3.86
C ILE A 173 12.87 4.07 -4.14
N ALA A 174 13.83 3.24 -4.57
CA ALA A 174 15.22 3.66 -4.79
C ALA A 174 15.39 4.65 -5.95
N VAL A 175 14.45 4.66 -6.92
CA VAL A 175 14.50 5.57 -8.07
C VAL A 175 13.58 6.78 -7.93
N GLU A 176 12.72 6.81 -6.90
CA GLU A 176 11.69 7.83 -6.72
C GLU A 176 12.27 9.16 -6.20
N PRO A 177 12.39 10.20 -7.04
CA PRO A 177 13.15 11.41 -6.71
C PRO A 177 12.50 12.29 -5.64
N VAL A 178 11.18 12.25 -5.46
CA VAL A 178 10.49 13.06 -4.43
C VAL A 178 10.22 12.29 -3.15
N GLN A 179 10.71 11.05 -3.06
CA GLN A 179 10.67 10.24 -1.85
C GLN A 179 9.24 10.08 -1.28
N CYS A 180 8.21 10.05 -2.13
CA CYS A 180 6.80 9.95 -1.70
C CYS A 180 6.37 8.55 -1.24
N LEU A 181 7.32 7.65 -1.02
CA LEU A 181 7.11 6.26 -0.65
C LEU A 181 7.96 5.93 0.59
N SER A 182 7.38 5.23 1.56
CA SER A 182 8.08 4.75 2.74
C SER A 182 7.62 3.34 3.10
N TRP A 183 8.57 2.46 3.36
CA TRP A 183 8.25 1.22 4.09
C TRP A 183 7.68 1.56 5.47
N ALA A 184 6.82 0.68 5.97
CA ALA A 184 6.23 0.79 7.29
C ALA A 184 6.26 -0.54 8.04
N SER A 185 6.04 -0.48 9.35
CA SER A 185 5.87 -1.64 10.21
C SER A 185 4.71 -1.39 11.17
N LEU A 186 4.02 -2.44 11.57
CA LEU A 186 3.02 -2.38 12.62
C LEU A 186 3.66 -2.79 13.95
N ILE A 187 3.82 -1.85 14.87
CA ILE A 187 4.40 -2.08 16.20
C ILE A 187 3.37 -1.65 17.24
N ASP A 188 2.94 -2.59 18.08
CA ASP A 188 1.90 -2.37 19.10
C ASP A 188 0.61 -1.74 18.54
N GLY A 189 0.26 -2.09 17.30
CA GLY A 189 -0.92 -1.56 16.61
C GLY A 189 -0.76 -0.15 16.03
N ALA A 190 0.43 0.45 16.13
CA ALA A 190 0.78 1.71 15.50
C ALA A 190 1.59 1.49 14.22
N VAL A 191 1.33 2.30 13.20
CA VAL A 191 2.13 2.32 11.96
C VAL A 191 3.37 3.16 12.21
N GLN A 192 4.55 2.58 12.00
CA GLN A 192 5.84 3.26 12.06
C GLN A 192 6.50 3.30 10.69
N LEU A 193 6.80 4.49 10.20
CA LEU A 193 7.53 4.70 8.95
C LEU A 193 9.02 4.43 9.14
N ARG A 194 9.67 3.89 8.10
CA ARG A 194 11.13 3.67 8.08
C ARG A 194 11.92 4.87 7.54
N GLY A 195 11.23 5.81 6.90
CA GLY A 195 11.83 6.99 6.29
C GLY A 195 11.45 7.07 4.81
N TRP A 196 11.14 8.29 4.37
CA TRP A 196 10.79 8.58 2.99
C TRP A 196 11.97 8.29 2.05
N GLY A 197 11.71 7.54 0.98
CA GLY A 197 12.72 7.20 -0.04
C GLY A 197 13.83 6.25 0.44
N GLN A 198 13.68 5.64 1.62
CA GLN A 198 14.69 4.72 2.15
C GLN A 198 14.40 3.29 1.74
N GLU A 199 15.43 2.62 1.22
CA GLU A 199 15.43 1.16 1.12
C GLU A 199 15.25 0.54 2.52
N TRP A 200 14.70 -0.66 2.56
CA TRP A 200 14.59 -1.38 3.82
C TRP A 200 15.96 -1.72 4.40
N ASP A 201 16.32 -1.10 5.51
CA ASP A 201 17.40 -1.54 6.38
C ASP A 201 16.82 -2.37 7.54
N PRO A 202 17.21 -3.65 7.72
CA PRO A 202 16.79 -4.45 8.86
C PRO A 202 17.30 -3.92 10.21
N GLN A 203 18.29 -3.03 10.23
CA GLN A 203 18.69 -2.32 11.45
C GLN A 203 17.63 -1.25 11.76
N PRO A 204 17.02 -1.24 12.96
CA PRO A 204 16.23 -0.10 13.37
C PRO A 204 17.13 1.13 13.34
N VAL A 205 16.77 2.13 12.56
CA VAL A 205 17.43 3.42 12.64
C VAL A 205 17.18 3.91 14.07
N GLU A 206 18.19 3.85 14.93
CA GLU A 206 18.23 4.59 16.20
C GLU A 206 18.33 6.11 15.93
N ALA A 207 17.63 6.59 14.89
CA ALA A 207 17.39 8.00 14.75
C ALA A 207 16.48 8.37 15.91
N GLU A 208 17.05 9.04 16.90
CA GLU A 208 16.29 9.89 17.80
C GLU A 208 15.45 10.80 16.93
N TRP A 209 14.21 10.38 16.69
CA TRP A 209 13.22 11.16 15.98
C TRP A 209 13.13 12.50 16.75
N PRO A 210 13.41 13.66 16.13
CA PRO A 210 13.28 14.95 16.83
C PRO A 210 11.83 15.24 17.26
N GLY A 211 10.89 14.36 16.89
CA GLY A 211 9.51 14.29 17.35
C GLY A 211 9.23 13.12 18.30
N SER A 212 10.19 12.61 19.08
CA SER A 212 9.93 11.61 20.15
C SER A 212 9.01 12.11 21.28
N GLN A 213 8.54 13.36 21.18
CA GLN A 213 7.31 13.83 21.81
C GLN A 213 6.16 13.93 20.79
N PHE A 214 5.93 12.91 20.00
CA PHE A 214 4.56 12.53 19.69
C PHE A 214 3.97 12.05 21.01
N GLN A 215 3.49 12.99 21.83
CA GLN A 215 2.32 12.63 22.62
C GLN A 215 1.30 12.27 21.55
N PRO A 216 0.82 11.01 21.48
CA PRO A 216 -0.43 10.79 20.79
C PRO A 216 -1.34 11.90 21.31
N ALA A 217 -1.98 12.66 20.42
CA ALA A 217 -3.12 13.46 20.85
C ALA A 217 -3.87 12.59 21.86
N LYS A 218 -4.16 13.13 23.06
CA LYS A 218 -4.67 12.40 24.24
C LYS A 218 -5.96 11.59 24.00
N HIS A 219 -6.31 11.36 22.74
CA HIS A 219 -7.44 10.64 22.18
C HIS A 219 -6.98 9.65 21.08
N TRP A 220 -5.88 8.92 21.29
CA TRP A 220 -5.74 7.59 20.67
C TRP A 220 -5.75 6.54 21.78
N ARG A 221 -6.85 6.53 22.53
CA ARG A 221 -7.35 5.31 23.13
C ARG A 221 -8.14 4.63 22.00
N THR A 222 -7.84 3.38 21.67
CA THR A 222 -8.97 2.46 21.42
C THR A 222 -9.95 2.70 22.57
N PRO A 223 -11.22 3.06 22.34
CA PRO A 223 -12.15 3.30 23.44
C PRO A 223 -12.01 2.11 24.40
N ALA A 224 -11.62 2.40 25.64
CA ALA A 224 -11.64 1.40 26.69
C ALA A 224 -13.10 1.00 26.85
N LEU A 225 -13.46 -0.19 26.41
CA LEU A 225 -14.82 -0.71 26.53
C LEU A 225 -14.84 -1.72 27.68
N LEU A 226 -15.57 -1.33 28.72
CA LEU A 226 -16.34 -2.24 29.57
C LEU A 226 -17.38 -2.98 28.73
#